data_AF-A0A2V6AGR2-F1
#
_entry.id   AF-A0A2V6AGR2-F1
#
_cell.length_a   1.000
_cell.length_b   1.000
_cell.length_c   1.000
_cell.angle_alpha   90.00
_cell.angle_beta   90.00
_cell.angle_gamma   90.00
#
_symmetry.space_group_name_H-M   'P 1'
#
loop_
_entity.id
_entity.type
_entity.pdbx_description
1 polymer ?
#
loop_
_entity_poly.entity_id
_entity_poly.type
_entity_poly.pdbx_seq_one_letter_code
_entity_poly.pdbx_strand_id
1 'polypeptide(L)'
;LTQYESEEDFNAVSQDLYLRRNENGDEGRALLAMALHRQSIMPREKEQLLKEIDAPIKERAFNPATLGSMTRAEAIIALAFDTIAPKFYTAQRKQRVRERMLALMDSSAALSTQENLWLLLAFKSMIGTEKAEALSAAEPKGVVSKNGRSVAWLDLKIDGQLLVKGLNKTALSFLLQAEYSTDQVDTDRVDRGFRVERVVRNLTEPKRTGAMNAPFKLGDQILVTYRINTRKKQNYVALEDSLPAGLETVNPNLAMIGKFFEIPESDQPGRELTLSYSELRDRSTLLYFDEFEPGSGAYSVLARATAAGTFRWPATQVVPMYDSRFSGLSPSSICVISGE
;
A
#
# COMPACT_ATOMS: atom_id res chain seq x y z
N LEU A 1 25.05 10.02 -17.09
CA LEU A 1 24.36 9.75 -18.37
C LEU A 1 25.26 10.32 -19.46
N THR A 2 26.22 9.62 -20.07
CA THR A 2 26.23 8.26 -20.61
C THR A 2 27.70 7.87 -20.87
N GLN A 3 28.17 6.78 -20.26
CA GLN A 3 29.20 5.95 -20.88
C GLN A 3 28.45 4.69 -21.33
N TYR A 4 28.50 4.39 -22.62
CA TYR A 4 28.02 3.11 -23.12
C TYR A 4 28.97 2.05 -22.54
N GLU A 5 28.52 1.37 -21.49
CA GLU A 5 29.14 0.12 -21.01
C GLU A 5 29.21 -0.84 -22.21
N SER A 6 30.40 -1.32 -22.54
CA SER A 6 30.60 -2.27 -23.63
C SER A 6 29.97 -3.63 -23.26
N GLU A 7 29.68 -4.49 -24.24
CA GLU A 7 29.22 -5.87 -23.95
C GLU A 7 30.21 -6.66 -23.06
N GLU A 8 31.51 -6.33 -23.10
CA GLU A 8 32.53 -6.90 -22.21
C GLU A 8 32.30 -6.50 -20.75
N ASP A 9 31.86 -5.26 -20.50
CA ASP A 9 31.56 -4.75 -19.16
C ASP A 9 30.34 -5.46 -18.57
N PHE A 10 29.29 -5.65 -19.38
CA PHE A 10 28.10 -6.41 -18.96
C PHE A 10 28.39 -7.87 -18.64
N ASN A 11 29.26 -8.54 -19.42
CA ASN A 11 29.65 -9.92 -19.12
C ASN A 11 30.45 -10.03 -17.82
N ALA A 12 31.41 -9.12 -17.58
CA ALA A 12 32.20 -9.11 -16.36
C ALA A 12 31.34 -8.88 -15.11
N VAL A 13 30.47 -7.88 -15.15
CA VAL A 13 29.53 -7.58 -14.06
C VAL A 13 28.55 -8.74 -13.84
N SER A 14 28.01 -9.31 -14.91
CA SER A 14 27.10 -10.46 -14.83
C SER A 14 27.76 -11.69 -14.21
N GLN A 15 29.04 -11.92 -14.53
CA GLN A 15 29.82 -13.00 -13.95
C GLN A 15 30.03 -12.79 -12.45
N ASP A 16 30.40 -11.58 -12.01
CA ASP A 16 30.55 -11.26 -10.58
C ASP A 16 29.23 -11.48 -9.81
N LEU A 17 28.12 -10.94 -10.33
CA LEU A 17 26.78 -11.11 -9.75
C LEU A 17 26.37 -12.59 -9.68
N TYR A 18 26.72 -13.40 -10.68
CA TYR A 18 26.45 -14.83 -10.69
C TYR A 18 27.28 -15.59 -9.64
N LEU A 19 28.56 -15.23 -9.49
CA LEU A 19 29.43 -15.82 -8.45
C LEU A 19 28.89 -15.51 -7.04
N ARG A 20 28.32 -14.31 -6.85
CA ARG A 20 27.73 -13.84 -5.59
C ARG A 20 26.24 -14.12 -5.44
N ARG A 21 25.62 -14.89 -6.34
CA ARG A 21 24.16 -15.11 -6.38
C ARG A 21 23.52 -15.62 -5.08
N ASN A 22 24.30 -16.25 -4.20
CA ASN A 22 23.83 -16.71 -2.91
C ASN A 22 23.51 -15.57 -1.93
N GLU A 23 24.14 -14.40 -2.11
CA GLU A 23 23.90 -13.19 -1.32
C GLU A 23 22.57 -12.51 -1.71
N ASN A 24 22.17 -12.66 -2.97
CA ASN A 24 21.03 -11.93 -3.56
C ASN A 24 19.67 -12.64 -3.41
N GLY A 25 19.65 -13.81 -2.75
CA GLY A 25 18.41 -14.55 -2.51
C GLY A 25 17.75 -15.07 -3.80
N ASP A 26 16.47 -15.39 -3.72
CA ASP A 26 15.66 -15.89 -4.84
C ASP A 26 15.24 -14.77 -5.81
N GLU A 27 14.81 -13.63 -5.27
CA GLU A 27 14.47 -12.44 -6.06
C GLU A 27 15.64 -11.98 -6.93
N GLY A 28 16.84 -11.85 -6.35
CA GLY A 28 18.01 -11.41 -7.09
C GLY A 28 18.47 -12.43 -8.14
N ARG A 29 18.36 -13.73 -7.86
CA ARG A 29 18.61 -14.78 -8.87
C ARG A 29 17.64 -14.68 -10.04
N ALA A 30 16.36 -14.43 -9.77
CA ALA A 30 15.33 -14.26 -10.80
C ALA A 30 15.58 -13.00 -11.66
N LEU A 31 15.90 -11.87 -11.03
CA LEU A 31 16.25 -10.63 -11.72
C LEU A 31 17.50 -10.79 -12.58
N LEU A 32 18.54 -11.44 -12.05
CA LEU A 32 19.76 -11.75 -12.80
C LEU A 32 19.46 -12.65 -14.00
N ALA A 33 18.68 -13.73 -13.83
CA ALA A 33 18.31 -14.62 -14.92
C ALA A 33 17.60 -13.87 -16.07
N MET A 34 16.71 -12.92 -15.74
CA MET A 34 16.05 -12.06 -16.73
C MET A 34 17.03 -11.12 -17.42
N ALA A 35 18.00 -10.55 -16.68
CA ALA A 35 19.04 -9.71 -17.25
C ALA A 35 19.92 -10.48 -18.24
N LEU A 36 20.41 -11.67 -17.86
CA LEU A 36 21.18 -12.57 -18.75
C LEU A 36 20.37 -12.95 -19.99
N HIS A 37 19.08 -13.23 -19.82
CA HIS A 37 18.19 -13.52 -20.94
C HIS A 37 18.06 -12.36 -21.92
N ARG A 38 17.84 -11.14 -21.41
CA ARG A 38 17.69 -9.93 -22.21
C ARG A 38 18.95 -9.61 -23.00
N GLN A 39 20.13 -9.82 -22.41
CA GLN A 39 21.42 -9.60 -23.05
C GLN A 39 21.90 -10.78 -23.91
N SER A 40 21.18 -11.91 -23.89
CA SER A 40 21.58 -13.13 -24.62
C SER A 40 22.96 -13.68 -24.25
N ILE A 41 23.38 -13.50 -23.00
CA ILE A 41 24.68 -13.98 -22.47
C ILE A 41 24.49 -15.12 -21.47
N MET A 42 25.59 -15.81 -21.15
CA MET A 42 25.68 -16.79 -20.05
C MET A 42 24.50 -17.80 -19.99
N PRO A 43 24.22 -18.55 -21.09
CA PRO A 43 23.02 -19.38 -21.19
C PRO A 43 22.98 -20.52 -20.17
N ARG A 44 24.13 -21.05 -19.76
CA ARG A 44 24.23 -22.14 -18.78
C ARG A 44 23.91 -21.64 -17.37
N GLU A 45 24.47 -20.50 -17.02
CA GLU A 45 24.30 -19.82 -15.73
C GLU A 45 22.86 -19.34 -15.56
N LYS A 46 22.24 -18.80 -16.62
CA LYS A 46 20.81 -18.48 -16.65
C LYS A 46 19.95 -19.71 -16.34
N GLU A 47 20.21 -20.85 -16.98
CA GLU A 47 19.45 -22.08 -16.71
C GLU A 47 19.67 -22.59 -15.28
N GLN A 48 20.90 -22.48 -14.77
CA GLN A 48 21.24 -22.83 -13.39
C GLN A 48 20.51 -21.94 -12.37
N LEU A 49 20.47 -20.62 -12.59
CA LEU A 49 19.73 -19.68 -11.73
C LEU A 49 18.25 -20.07 -11.64
N LEU A 50 17.63 -20.39 -12.78
CA LEU A 50 16.23 -20.83 -12.81
C LEU A 50 16.00 -22.14 -12.06
N LYS A 51 16.92 -23.10 -12.15
CA LYS A 51 16.84 -24.35 -11.37
C LYS A 51 16.98 -24.10 -9.87
N GLU A 52 17.84 -23.16 -9.46
CA GLU A 52 18.04 -22.82 -8.04
C GLU A 52 16.82 -22.15 -7.40
N ILE A 53 16.01 -21.43 -8.17
CA ILE A 53 14.76 -20.79 -7.72
C ILE A 53 13.51 -21.61 -8.05
N ASP A 54 13.69 -22.84 -8.53
CA ASP A 54 12.63 -23.82 -8.78
C ASP A 54 12.23 -24.58 -7.51
N ALA A 55 12.00 -23.83 -6.44
CA ALA A 55 11.58 -24.37 -5.16
C ALA A 55 10.49 -23.45 -4.56
N PRO A 56 9.58 -24.00 -3.73
CA PRO A 56 8.66 -23.17 -2.97
C PRO A 56 9.41 -22.12 -2.16
N ILE A 57 8.90 -20.88 -2.20
CA ILE A 57 9.48 -19.80 -1.42
C ILE A 57 9.28 -20.10 0.07
N LYS A 58 10.35 -19.95 0.84
CA LYS A 58 10.28 -20.09 2.30
C LYS A 58 9.52 -18.92 2.90
N GLU A 59 8.69 -19.20 3.90
CA GLU A 59 8.01 -18.16 4.66
C GLU A 59 9.04 -17.18 5.24
N ARG A 60 8.80 -15.89 5.02
CA ARG A 60 9.66 -14.80 5.49
C ARG A 60 8.83 -13.56 5.80
N ALA A 61 9.32 -12.77 6.75
CA ALA A 61 8.79 -11.44 7.00
C ALA A 61 9.22 -10.46 5.89
N PHE A 62 8.53 -9.32 5.84
CA PHE A 62 8.94 -8.18 5.02
C PHE A 62 10.38 -7.74 5.37
N ASN A 63 11.20 -7.49 4.35
CA ASN A 63 12.55 -6.96 4.50
C ASN A 63 12.56 -5.47 4.13
N PRO A 64 12.76 -4.55 5.09
CA PRO A 64 12.74 -3.12 4.81
C PRO A 64 13.88 -2.66 3.89
N ALA A 65 15.05 -3.30 3.94
CA ALA A 65 16.20 -2.88 3.14
C ALA A 65 16.02 -3.12 1.64
N THR A 66 15.26 -4.15 1.27
CA THR A 66 15.02 -4.52 -0.14
C THR A 66 13.57 -4.34 -0.58
N LEU A 67 12.70 -3.96 0.35
CA LEU A 67 11.24 -4.01 0.25
C LEU A 67 10.72 -5.41 -0.15
N GLY A 68 11.48 -6.46 0.14
CA GLY A 68 11.20 -7.83 -0.23
C GLY A 68 10.09 -8.46 0.62
N SER A 69 9.26 -9.28 0.01
CA SER A 69 8.25 -10.09 0.70
C SER A 69 8.11 -11.46 0.04
N MET A 70 7.42 -12.40 0.69
CA MET A 70 7.13 -13.71 0.07
C MET A 70 6.34 -13.54 -1.23
N THR A 71 5.25 -12.76 -1.20
CA THR A 71 4.37 -12.50 -2.35
C THR A 71 5.12 -11.83 -3.50
N ARG A 72 5.93 -10.80 -3.19
CA ARG A 72 6.75 -10.09 -4.18
C ARG A 72 7.72 -11.05 -4.86
N ALA A 73 8.39 -11.90 -4.09
CA ALA A 73 9.32 -12.86 -4.64
C ALA A 73 8.62 -13.92 -5.51
N GLU A 74 7.44 -14.42 -5.10
CA GLU A 74 6.66 -15.36 -5.93
C GLU A 74 6.33 -14.74 -7.29
N ALA A 75 5.94 -13.46 -7.30
CA ALA A 75 5.63 -12.74 -8.52
C ALA A 75 6.87 -12.50 -9.41
N ILE A 76 8.01 -12.10 -8.84
CA ILE A 76 9.27 -11.91 -9.58
C ILE A 76 9.75 -13.23 -10.19
N ILE A 77 9.69 -14.33 -9.44
CA ILE A 77 10.07 -15.65 -9.95
C ILE A 77 9.12 -16.08 -11.07
N ALA A 78 7.80 -15.92 -10.89
CA ALA A 78 6.82 -16.24 -11.92
C ALA A 78 7.07 -15.45 -13.22
N LEU A 79 7.34 -14.15 -13.10
CA LEU A 79 7.73 -13.28 -14.20
C LEU A 79 9.00 -13.80 -14.92
N ALA A 80 10.03 -14.20 -14.18
CA ALA A 80 11.27 -14.71 -14.77
C ALA A 80 11.05 -16.01 -15.54
N PHE A 81 10.31 -16.97 -14.97
CA PHE A 81 10.00 -18.23 -15.63
C PHE A 81 9.20 -18.05 -16.92
N ASP A 82 8.23 -17.15 -16.89
CA ASP A 82 7.34 -16.93 -18.00
C ASP A 82 7.99 -16.09 -19.12
N THR A 83 8.85 -15.13 -18.74
CA THR A 83 9.67 -14.36 -19.69
C THR A 83 10.70 -15.24 -20.40
N ILE A 84 11.41 -16.10 -19.66
CA ILE A 84 12.52 -16.90 -20.22
C ILE A 84 12.01 -18.19 -20.87
N ALA A 85 10.90 -18.74 -20.37
CA ALA A 85 10.27 -19.97 -20.83
C ALA A 85 11.27 -21.14 -21.02
N PRO A 86 12.03 -21.55 -19.97
CA PRO A 86 12.98 -22.65 -20.10
C PRO A 86 12.25 -23.96 -20.43
N LYS A 87 12.96 -24.93 -21.03
CA LYS A 87 12.36 -26.20 -21.48
C LYS A 87 11.63 -26.99 -20.39
N PHE A 88 12.05 -26.84 -19.13
CA PHE A 88 11.44 -27.49 -17.98
C PHE A 88 10.23 -26.71 -17.38
N TYR A 89 9.86 -25.56 -17.95
CA TYR A 89 8.66 -24.82 -17.59
C TYR A 89 7.45 -25.32 -18.41
N THR A 90 6.97 -26.51 -18.03
CA THR A 90 5.91 -27.25 -18.72
C THR A 90 4.55 -26.57 -18.63
N ALA A 91 3.60 -26.96 -19.49
CA ALA A 91 2.23 -26.43 -19.49
C ALA A 91 1.51 -26.63 -18.13
N GLN A 92 1.66 -27.80 -17.51
CA GLN A 92 1.11 -28.09 -16.19
C GLN A 92 1.68 -27.13 -15.14
N ARG A 93 2.98 -26.83 -15.23
CA ARG A 93 3.65 -25.92 -14.30
C ARG A 93 3.20 -24.47 -14.50
N LYS A 94 3.07 -24.02 -15.75
CA LYS A 94 2.48 -22.71 -16.08
C LYS A 94 1.10 -22.56 -15.46
N GLN A 95 0.26 -23.58 -15.57
CA GLN A 95 -1.08 -23.59 -15.00
C GLN A 95 -1.04 -23.47 -13.47
N ARG A 96 -0.20 -24.25 -12.79
CA ARG A 96 -0.04 -24.17 -11.32
C ARG A 96 0.43 -22.79 -10.85
N VAL A 97 1.38 -22.17 -11.56
CA VAL A 97 1.87 -20.82 -11.24
C VAL A 97 0.76 -19.79 -11.43
N ARG A 98 -0.02 -19.89 -12.52
CA ARG A 98 -1.18 -19.02 -12.77
C ARG A 98 -2.24 -19.14 -11.67
N GLU A 99 -2.61 -20.35 -11.29
CA GLU A 99 -3.55 -20.60 -10.18
C GLU A 99 -3.03 -20.01 -8.86
N ARG A 100 -1.72 -20.15 -8.59
CA ARG A 100 -1.11 -19.54 -7.41
C ARG A 100 -1.17 -18.01 -7.44
N MET A 101 -0.87 -17.38 -8.57
CA MET A 101 -0.98 -15.91 -8.69
C MET A 101 -2.43 -15.45 -8.51
N LEU A 102 -3.40 -16.16 -9.09
CA LEU A 102 -4.82 -15.85 -8.91
C LEU A 102 -5.25 -15.95 -7.45
N ALA A 103 -4.81 -17.00 -6.73
CA ALA A 103 -5.10 -17.13 -5.30
C ALA A 103 -4.51 -15.99 -4.46
N LEU A 104 -3.40 -15.37 -4.88
CA LEU A 104 -2.86 -14.17 -4.21
C LEU A 104 -3.74 -12.93 -4.44
N MET A 105 -4.51 -12.88 -5.53
CA MET A 105 -5.46 -11.80 -5.80
C MET A 105 -6.73 -11.89 -4.95
N ASP A 106 -7.12 -13.09 -4.50
CA ASP A 106 -8.31 -13.25 -3.63
C ASP A 106 -8.17 -12.46 -2.31
N SER A 107 -6.93 -12.19 -1.87
CA SER A 107 -6.58 -11.35 -0.72
C SER A 107 -6.05 -9.97 -1.09
N SER A 108 -6.30 -9.49 -2.31
CA SER A 108 -5.67 -8.29 -2.89
C SER A 108 -5.86 -6.99 -2.11
N ALA A 109 -6.91 -6.88 -1.29
CA ALA A 109 -7.14 -5.74 -0.40
C ALA A 109 -5.99 -5.49 0.59
N ALA A 110 -5.15 -6.51 0.83
CA ALA A 110 -4.06 -6.47 1.78
C ALA A 110 -2.67 -6.39 1.10
N LEU A 111 -2.59 -6.24 -0.22
CA LEU A 111 -1.30 -6.21 -0.91
C LEU A 111 -0.64 -4.83 -0.81
N SER A 112 0.67 -4.84 -0.52
CA SER A 112 1.48 -3.62 -0.59
C SER A 112 1.66 -3.13 -2.03
N THR A 113 2.09 -1.88 -2.19
CA THR A 113 2.39 -1.31 -3.53
C THR A 113 3.47 -2.10 -4.26
N GLN A 114 4.48 -2.60 -3.56
CA GLN A 114 5.53 -3.45 -4.13
C GLN A 114 4.98 -4.80 -4.59
N GLU A 115 4.17 -5.47 -3.79
CA GLU A 115 3.56 -6.74 -4.16
C GLU A 115 2.61 -6.58 -5.35
N ASN A 116 1.77 -5.53 -5.33
CA ASN A 116 0.87 -5.21 -6.43
C ASN A 116 1.60 -4.95 -7.74
N LEU A 117 2.70 -4.18 -7.72
CA LEU A 117 3.51 -3.91 -8.91
C LEU A 117 4.05 -5.21 -9.52
N TRP A 118 4.68 -6.05 -8.72
CA TRP A 118 5.32 -7.26 -9.24
C TRP A 118 4.30 -8.32 -9.67
N LEU A 119 3.18 -8.44 -8.95
CA LEU A 119 2.06 -9.29 -9.39
C LEU A 119 1.50 -8.82 -10.73
N LEU A 120 1.29 -7.51 -10.91
CA LEU A 120 0.83 -6.96 -12.20
C LEU A 120 1.78 -7.31 -13.35
N LEU A 121 3.10 -7.20 -13.13
CA LEU A 121 4.09 -7.59 -14.13
C LEU A 121 4.05 -9.09 -14.43
N ALA A 122 3.92 -9.94 -13.40
CA ALA A 122 3.80 -11.38 -13.58
C ALA A 122 2.53 -11.76 -14.36
N PHE A 123 1.38 -11.16 -14.05
CA PHE A 123 0.15 -11.37 -14.83
C PHE A 123 0.32 -10.90 -16.27
N LYS A 124 0.95 -9.75 -16.46
CA LYS A 124 1.23 -9.22 -17.80
C LYS A 124 2.08 -10.17 -18.63
N SER A 125 3.10 -10.82 -18.05
CA SER A 125 3.87 -11.80 -18.81
C SER A 125 3.01 -13.00 -19.20
N MET A 126 2.17 -13.46 -18.27
CA MET A 126 1.29 -14.62 -18.47
C MET A 126 0.17 -14.38 -19.49
N ILE A 127 -0.09 -13.11 -19.83
CA ILE A 127 -0.92 -12.71 -20.96
C ILE A 127 -0.12 -13.02 -22.24
N GLY A 128 -0.12 -14.30 -22.61
CA GLY A 128 0.37 -14.75 -23.91
C GLY A 128 -0.59 -14.38 -25.04
N THR A 129 -0.47 -15.05 -26.18
CA THR A 129 -1.50 -15.01 -27.23
C THR A 129 -2.80 -15.61 -26.68
N GLU A 130 -3.71 -14.74 -26.23
CA GLU A 130 -4.99 -15.14 -25.67
C GLU A 130 -5.77 -16.00 -26.68
N LYS A 131 -5.93 -17.29 -26.36
CA LYS A 131 -6.62 -18.26 -27.21
C LYS A 131 -8.11 -18.33 -26.92
N ALA A 132 -8.59 -17.62 -25.90
CA ALA A 132 -10.02 -17.51 -25.62
C ALA A 132 -10.78 -17.06 -26.88
N GLU A 133 -12.01 -17.53 -27.03
CA GLU A 133 -12.90 -17.07 -28.09
C GLU A 133 -13.28 -15.60 -27.86
N ALA A 134 -13.60 -14.88 -28.93
CA ALA A 134 -14.16 -13.54 -28.79
C ALA A 134 -15.48 -13.61 -28.03
N LEU A 135 -15.71 -12.65 -27.14
CA LEU A 135 -16.93 -12.55 -26.36
C LEU A 135 -18.12 -12.28 -27.28
N SER A 136 -19.21 -12.98 -27.00
CA SER A 136 -20.51 -12.68 -27.59
C SER A 136 -21.03 -11.32 -27.07
N ALA A 137 -21.94 -10.70 -27.81
CA ALA A 137 -22.50 -9.41 -27.43
C ALA A 137 -23.19 -9.51 -26.06
N ALA A 138 -22.68 -8.76 -25.09
CA ALA A 138 -23.22 -8.76 -23.74
C ALA A 138 -24.31 -7.68 -23.57
N GLU A 139 -25.32 -8.00 -22.78
CA GLU A 139 -26.31 -7.05 -22.28
C GLU A 139 -26.19 -6.93 -20.75
N PRO A 140 -26.04 -5.72 -20.18
CA PRO A 140 -25.95 -4.42 -20.85
C PRO A 140 -24.64 -4.26 -21.66
N LYS A 141 -24.63 -3.33 -22.63
CA LYS A 141 -23.41 -3.05 -23.43
C LYS A 141 -22.28 -2.53 -22.52
N GLY A 142 -21.13 -3.21 -22.56
CA GLY A 142 -19.91 -2.80 -21.88
C GLY A 142 -18.84 -2.28 -22.84
N VAL A 143 -17.70 -1.85 -22.29
CA VAL A 143 -16.50 -1.50 -23.05
C VAL A 143 -15.75 -2.77 -23.41
N VAL A 144 -15.70 -3.10 -24.70
CA VAL A 144 -15.04 -4.30 -25.20
C VAL A 144 -13.59 -3.98 -25.59
N SER A 145 -12.67 -4.87 -25.22
CA SER A 145 -11.25 -4.76 -25.60
C SER A 145 -11.07 -4.84 -27.12
N LYS A 146 -9.97 -4.27 -27.64
CA LYS A 146 -9.68 -4.28 -29.09
C LYS A 146 -9.63 -5.68 -29.71
N ASN A 147 -9.25 -6.70 -28.93
CA ASN A 147 -9.20 -8.09 -29.38
C ASN A 147 -10.52 -8.86 -29.18
N GLY A 148 -11.57 -8.21 -28.69
CA GLY A 148 -12.91 -8.77 -28.49
C GLY A 148 -13.03 -9.77 -27.33
N ARG A 149 -11.99 -9.93 -26.49
CA ARG A 149 -11.89 -11.04 -25.51
C ARG A 149 -12.13 -10.63 -24.06
N SER A 150 -12.26 -9.33 -23.81
CA SER A 150 -12.56 -8.80 -22.48
C SER A 150 -13.62 -7.72 -22.61
N VAL A 151 -14.48 -7.62 -21.61
CA VAL A 151 -15.52 -6.60 -21.52
C VAL A 151 -15.50 -6.05 -20.11
N ALA A 152 -15.66 -4.73 -19.97
CA ALA A 152 -15.71 -4.05 -18.70
C ALA A 152 -16.95 -3.16 -18.62
N TRP A 153 -17.54 -3.09 -17.43
CA TRP A 153 -18.56 -2.11 -17.09
C TRP A 153 -18.00 -1.22 -15.99
N LEU A 154 -17.51 -0.06 -16.39
CA LEU A 154 -16.84 0.89 -15.49
C LEU A 154 -17.86 1.84 -14.90
N ASP A 155 -17.61 2.27 -13.66
CA ASP A 155 -18.38 3.31 -12.95
C ASP A 155 -19.90 3.07 -12.92
N LEU A 156 -20.31 1.80 -12.89
CA LEU A 156 -21.71 1.45 -12.73
C LEU A 156 -22.16 1.72 -11.30
N LYS A 157 -23.19 2.56 -11.16
CA LYS A 157 -23.93 2.70 -9.91
C LYS A 157 -24.55 1.34 -9.52
N ILE A 158 -24.33 0.92 -8.29
CA ILE A 158 -24.88 -0.33 -7.75
C ILE A 158 -26.22 -0.02 -7.07
N ASP A 159 -27.29 0.09 -7.84
CA ASP A 159 -28.67 0.28 -7.37
C ASP A 159 -29.55 -0.98 -7.53
N GLY A 160 -28.97 -2.06 -8.07
CA GLY A 160 -29.61 -3.36 -8.24
C GLY A 160 -28.61 -4.46 -8.64
N GLN A 161 -29.12 -5.64 -8.99
CA GLN A 161 -28.27 -6.73 -9.48
C GLN A 161 -27.74 -6.42 -10.90
N LEU A 162 -26.43 -6.45 -11.07
CA LEU A 162 -25.81 -6.43 -12.40
C LEU A 162 -25.97 -7.81 -13.06
N LEU A 163 -26.95 -7.93 -13.94
CA LEU A 163 -27.18 -9.14 -14.73
C LEU A 163 -26.54 -9.00 -16.10
N VAL A 164 -25.41 -9.66 -16.31
CA VAL A 164 -24.76 -9.74 -17.62
C VAL A 164 -25.27 -10.97 -18.38
N LYS A 165 -25.96 -10.73 -19.49
CA LYS A 165 -26.51 -11.76 -20.39
C LYS A 165 -25.77 -11.77 -21.72
N GLY A 166 -25.93 -12.85 -22.49
CA GLY A 166 -25.43 -12.93 -23.86
C GLY A 166 -23.94 -13.26 -24.01
N LEU A 167 -23.23 -13.49 -22.90
CA LEU A 167 -21.85 -14.01 -22.94
C LEU A 167 -21.80 -15.47 -23.38
N ASN A 168 -20.65 -15.87 -23.92
CA ASN A 168 -20.37 -17.26 -24.26
C ASN A 168 -20.41 -18.16 -23.01
N LYS A 169 -20.83 -19.43 -23.18
CA LYS A 169 -20.96 -20.41 -22.07
C LYS A 169 -19.65 -21.11 -21.71
N THR A 170 -18.52 -20.66 -22.27
CA THR A 170 -17.19 -21.16 -21.89
C THR A 170 -16.82 -20.70 -20.48
N ALA A 171 -15.78 -21.28 -19.88
CA ALA A 171 -15.28 -20.79 -18.60
C ALA A 171 -14.86 -19.32 -18.72
N LEU A 172 -15.52 -18.45 -17.96
CA LEU A 172 -15.24 -17.01 -17.88
C LEU A 172 -14.68 -16.70 -16.49
N SER A 173 -13.68 -15.82 -16.46
CA SER A 173 -13.20 -15.22 -15.22
C SER A 173 -13.68 -13.77 -15.16
N PHE A 174 -14.09 -13.32 -13.97
CA PHE A 174 -14.51 -11.94 -13.75
C PHE A 174 -13.83 -11.36 -12.51
N LEU A 175 -13.63 -10.04 -12.53
CA LEU A 175 -13.21 -9.23 -11.40
C LEU A 175 -14.31 -8.21 -11.14
N LEU A 176 -14.71 -8.05 -9.88
CA LEU A 176 -15.63 -7.00 -9.45
C LEU A 176 -14.92 -6.12 -8.42
N GLN A 177 -14.87 -4.83 -8.69
CA GLN A 177 -14.47 -3.80 -7.74
C GLN A 177 -15.67 -2.90 -7.49
N ALA A 178 -15.98 -2.63 -6.21
CA ALA A 178 -17.08 -1.80 -5.80
C ALA A 178 -16.63 -0.85 -4.68
N GLU A 179 -17.00 0.41 -4.79
CA GLU A 179 -16.85 1.42 -3.74
C GLU A 179 -18.24 1.78 -3.22
N TYR A 180 -18.42 1.72 -1.91
CA TYR A 180 -19.69 2.00 -1.26
C TYR A 180 -19.47 2.65 0.10
N SER A 181 -20.48 3.36 0.58
CA SER A 181 -20.55 3.87 1.95
C SER A 181 -21.64 3.12 2.70
N THR A 182 -21.40 2.87 3.99
CA THR A 182 -22.38 2.22 4.87
C THR A 182 -23.11 3.26 5.71
N ASP A 183 -24.32 2.93 6.18
CA ASP A 183 -25.06 3.78 7.14
C ASP A 183 -24.34 3.89 8.50
N GLN A 184 -23.40 2.97 8.78
CA GLN A 184 -22.52 3.07 9.92
C GLN A 184 -21.51 4.20 9.71
N VAL A 185 -21.71 5.29 10.45
CA VAL A 185 -20.87 6.50 10.42
C VAL A 185 -19.80 6.54 11.50
N ASP A 186 -19.94 5.68 12.52
CA ASP A 186 -19.02 5.61 13.65
C ASP A 186 -18.14 4.35 13.55
N THR A 187 -16.85 4.56 13.73
CA THR A 187 -15.81 3.54 13.65
C THR A 187 -15.32 3.26 15.06
N ASP A 188 -15.44 2.00 15.49
CA ASP A 188 -14.86 1.55 16.74
C ASP A 188 -13.34 1.39 16.63
N ARG A 189 -12.67 1.37 17.79
CA ARG A 189 -11.25 1.04 17.85
C ARG A 189 -10.98 -0.34 17.26
N VAL A 190 -9.93 -0.43 16.45
CA VAL A 190 -9.40 -1.70 15.95
C VAL A 190 -7.92 -1.78 16.29
N ASP A 191 -7.53 -2.82 17.04
CA ASP A 191 -6.14 -3.05 17.43
C ASP A 191 -5.61 -4.32 16.71
N ARG A 192 -4.89 -4.17 15.58
CA ARG A 192 -4.26 -5.29 14.84
C ARG A 192 -2.73 -5.15 14.88
N GLY A 193 -2.15 -5.34 16.05
CA GLY A 193 -0.71 -5.19 16.28
C GLY A 193 -0.22 -3.75 16.44
N PHE A 194 -1.03 -2.77 16.01
CA PHE A 194 -0.97 -1.41 16.50
C PHE A 194 -2.18 -1.10 17.38
N ARG A 195 -1.97 -0.23 18.35
CA ARG A 195 -3.01 0.56 19.02
C ARG A 195 -2.72 2.02 18.75
N VAL A 196 -3.75 2.79 18.42
CA VAL A 196 -3.65 4.24 18.23
C VAL A 196 -4.73 4.98 19.03
N GLU A 197 -4.34 6.10 19.64
CA GLU A 197 -5.24 7.03 20.33
C GLU A 197 -4.97 8.45 19.84
N ARG A 198 -6.04 9.15 19.47
CA ARG A 198 -6.00 10.58 19.17
C ARG A 198 -6.38 11.36 20.43
N VAL A 199 -5.44 12.16 20.94
CA VAL A 199 -5.66 13.04 22.10
C VAL A 199 -5.67 14.48 21.60
N VAL A 200 -6.78 15.18 21.85
CA VAL A 200 -6.98 16.55 21.38
C VAL A 200 -6.97 17.50 22.57
N ARG A 201 -6.15 18.55 22.51
CA ARG A 201 -6.08 19.60 23.53
C ARG A 201 -6.18 20.96 22.88
N ASN A 202 -6.93 21.87 23.48
CA ASN A 202 -6.96 23.26 23.07
C ASN A 202 -5.89 24.03 23.86
N LEU A 203 -4.93 24.61 23.14
CA LEU A 203 -3.83 25.41 23.71
C LEU A 203 -4.27 26.84 24.05
N THR A 204 -5.35 27.33 23.43
CA THR A 204 -5.90 28.66 23.69
C THR A 204 -6.78 28.69 24.94
N GLU A 205 -7.62 27.66 25.16
CA GLU A 205 -8.45 27.51 26.37
C GLU A 205 -8.69 26.02 26.64
N PRO A 206 -7.97 25.42 27.60
CA PRO A 206 -8.00 23.98 27.85
C PRO A 206 -9.38 23.39 28.20
N LYS A 207 -10.33 24.20 28.67
CA LYS A 207 -11.69 23.72 28.99
C LYS A 207 -12.54 23.45 27.75
N ARG A 208 -12.17 24.01 26.59
CA ARG A 208 -12.84 23.74 25.31
C ARG A 208 -12.23 22.51 24.69
N THR A 209 -12.97 21.40 24.67
CA THR A 209 -12.48 20.09 24.21
C THR A 209 -12.95 19.72 22.80
N GLY A 210 -13.81 20.55 22.18
CA GLY A 210 -14.42 20.26 20.89
C GLY A 210 -15.62 19.32 20.98
N ALA A 211 -16.01 18.92 22.19
CA ALA A 211 -17.24 18.17 22.43
C ALA A 211 -18.47 19.09 22.37
N MET A 212 -19.66 18.50 22.22
CA MET A 212 -20.92 19.24 22.13
C MET A 212 -21.16 20.21 23.31
N ASN A 213 -20.78 19.81 24.52
CA ASN A 213 -20.93 20.60 25.73
C ASN A 213 -19.73 21.53 26.03
N ALA A 214 -18.67 21.46 25.24
CA ALA A 214 -17.45 22.25 25.40
C ALA A 214 -16.81 22.52 24.03
N PRO A 215 -17.52 23.24 23.12
CA PRO A 215 -17.08 23.43 21.75
C PRO A 215 -15.80 24.28 21.70
N PHE A 216 -14.98 24.07 20.66
CA PHE A 216 -13.93 25.02 20.30
C PHE A 216 -14.53 26.35 19.82
N LYS A 217 -13.73 27.40 19.66
CA LYS A 217 -14.12 28.59 18.88
C LYS A 217 -13.16 28.80 17.71
N LEU A 218 -13.61 29.58 16.74
CA LEU A 218 -12.79 30.05 15.63
C LEU A 218 -11.46 30.65 16.13
N GLY A 219 -10.37 30.25 15.47
CA GLY A 219 -9.02 30.72 15.79
C GLY A 219 -8.30 29.93 16.89
N ASP A 220 -8.98 29.04 17.61
CA ASP A 220 -8.35 28.22 18.63
C ASP A 220 -7.19 27.41 18.06
N GLN A 221 -6.10 27.37 18.82
CA GLN A 221 -4.94 26.53 18.54
C GLN A 221 -5.15 25.18 19.22
N ILE A 222 -5.11 24.11 18.43
CA ILE A 222 -5.43 22.76 18.87
C ILE A 222 -4.18 21.90 18.68
N LEU A 223 -3.76 21.22 19.74
CA LEU A 223 -2.73 20.20 19.68
C LEU A 223 -3.40 18.84 19.54
N VAL A 224 -3.10 18.14 18.43
CA VAL A 224 -3.53 16.77 18.20
C VAL A 224 -2.32 15.87 18.42
N THR A 225 -2.36 15.07 19.47
CA THR A 225 -1.32 14.09 19.81
C THR A 225 -1.80 12.69 19.45
N TYR A 226 -1.07 12.03 18.56
CA TYR A 226 -1.27 10.63 18.22
C TYR A 226 -0.39 9.77 19.12
N ARG A 227 -1.01 8.92 19.94
CA ARG A 227 -0.31 7.95 20.78
C ARG A 227 -0.41 6.59 20.13
N ILE A 228 0.72 5.99 19.82
CA ILE A 228 0.80 4.75 19.06
C ILE A 228 1.56 3.72 19.88
N ASN A 229 1.06 2.50 19.97
CA ASN A 229 1.73 1.39 20.61
C ASN A 229 1.80 0.18 19.68
N THR A 230 2.96 -0.46 19.59
CA THR A 230 3.14 -1.76 18.90
C THR A 230 4.02 -2.68 19.74
N ARG A 231 3.81 -3.99 19.60
CA ARG A 231 4.60 -5.02 20.30
C ARG A 231 5.84 -5.46 19.53
N LYS A 232 5.93 -5.12 18.23
CA LYS A 232 7.03 -5.52 17.34
C LYS A 232 7.56 -4.30 16.62
N LYS A 233 8.84 -4.35 16.23
CA LYS A 233 9.42 -3.35 15.33
C LYS A 233 8.66 -3.39 14.01
N GLN A 234 8.27 -2.23 13.53
CA GLN A 234 7.61 -2.04 12.24
C GLN A 234 8.41 -1.05 11.42
N ASN A 235 8.29 -1.13 10.09
CA ASN A 235 9.01 -0.23 9.18
C ASN A 235 8.03 0.39 8.18
N TYR A 236 8.35 1.59 7.72
CA TYR A 236 7.52 2.37 6.78
C TYR A 236 6.06 2.47 7.25
N VAL A 237 5.88 3.00 8.45
CA VAL A 237 4.56 3.16 9.08
C VAL A 237 3.95 4.47 8.63
N ALA A 238 2.76 4.40 8.07
CA ALA A 238 1.91 5.55 7.77
C ALA A 238 0.87 5.72 8.89
N LEU A 239 0.73 6.95 9.38
CA LEU A 239 -0.41 7.40 10.16
C LEU A 239 -1.21 8.39 9.31
N GLU A 240 -2.50 8.14 9.20
CA GLU A 240 -3.45 8.98 8.48
C GLU A 240 -4.54 9.46 9.44
N ASP A 241 -4.67 10.77 9.57
CA ASP A 241 -5.80 11.41 10.25
C ASP A 241 -6.60 12.24 9.24
N SER A 242 -7.79 11.76 8.89
CA SER A 242 -8.76 12.56 8.14
C SER A 242 -9.33 13.65 9.04
N LEU A 243 -9.08 14.91 8.68
CA LEU A 243 -9.45 16.06 9.51
C LEU A 243 -10.95 16.35 9.40
N PRO A 244 -11.59 16.80 10.50
CA PRO A 244 -12.95 17.32 10.42
C PRO A 244 -12.91 18.65 9.65
N ALA A 245 -13.95 18.93 8.86
CA ALA A 245 -13.92 20.04 7.90
C ALA A 245 -13.72 21.45 8.50
N GLY A 246 -13.88 21.62 9.82
CA GLY A 246 -13.61 22.89 10.50
C GLY A 246 -12.21 23.01 11.11
N LEU A 247 -11.33 22.01 10.97
CA LEU A 247 -9.94 22.06 11.43
C LEU A 247 -8.97 21.99 10.26
N GLU A 248 -7.91 22.80 10.36
CA GLU A 248 -6.79 22.78 9.41
C GLU A 248 -5.49 22.58 10.19
N THR A 249 -4.65 21.63 9.75
CA THR A 249 -3.33 21.46 10.33
C THR A 249 -2.36 22.55 9.91
N VAL A 250 -1.57 23.00 10.87
CA VAL A 250 -0.56 24.03 10.70
C VAL A 250 0.73 23.38 10.21
N ASN A 251 1.26 23.85 9.08
CA ASN A 251 2.53 23.36 8.54
C ASN A 251 3.72 24.13 9.15
N PRO A 252 4.53 23.51 10.03
CA PRO A 252 5.62 24.19 10.72
C PRO A 252 6.79 24.55 9.78
N ASN A 253 6.90 23.89 8.62
CA ASN A 253 7.96 24.15 7.63
C ASN A 253 7.77 25.49 6.90
N LEU A 254 6.62 26.17 7.07
CA LEU A 254 6.42 27.50 6.53
C LEU A 254 7.11 28.52 7.45
N ALA A 255 8.11 29.23 6.91
CA ALA A 255 9.05 30.05 7.67
C ALA A 255 8.43 31.14 8.58
N MET A 256 7.24 31.66 8.23
CA MET A 256 6.52 32.58 9.12
C MET A 256 5.75 31.86 10.23
N ILE A 257 5.27 30.65 9.97
CA ILE A 257 4.45 29.86 10.90
C ILE A 257 5.32 29.24 11.99
N GLY A 258 6.45 28.62 11.64
CA GLY A 258 7.34 27.98 12.61
C GLY A 258 7.85 28.91 13.73
N LYS A 259 7.77 30.24 13.56
CA LYS A 259 8.15 31.24 14.57
C LYS A 259 7.10 31.49 15.66
N PHE A 260 5.83 31.12 15.42
CA PHE A 260 4.71 31.42 16.33
C PHE A 260 4.07 30.17 16.93
N PHE A 261 4.48 28.99 16.49
CA PHE A 261 3.85 27.73 16.82
C PHE A 261 4.90 26.76 17.34
N GLU A 262 5.16 26.87 18.64
CA GLU A 262 5.95 25.88 19.37
C GLU A 262 5.01 24.75 19.83
N ILE A 263 5.38 23.51 19.52
CA ILE A 263 4.71 22.34 20.08
C ILE A 263 5.15 22.26 21.55
N PRO A 264 4.23 22.28 22.53
CA PRO A 264 4.59 22.14 23.93
C PRO A 264 5.36 20.84 24.18
N GLU A 265 6.29 20.84 25.13
CA GLU A 265 6.92 19.61 25.59
C GLU A 265 5.86 18.59 26.03
N SER A 266 6.08 17.33 25.69
CA SER A 266 5.09 16.29 25.98
C SER A 266 5.08 15.93 27.46
N ASP A 267 3.99 16.24 28.16
CA ASP A 267 3.78 15.78 29.55
C ASP A 267 3.46 14.27 29.66
N GLN A 268 3.49 13.51 28.57
CA GLN A 268 2.94 12.16 28.48
C GLN A 268 4.04 11.08 28.46
N PRO A 269 3.80 9.91 29.08
CA PRO A 269 4.74 8.80 29.03
C PRO A 269 4.78 8.20 27.61
N GLY A 270 5.94 8.29 26.96
CA GLY A 270 6.17 7.71 25.64
C GLY A 270 7.40 8.32 24.97
N ARG A 271 7.95 7.60 24.00
CA ARG A 271 9.00 8.12 23.13
C ARG A 271 8.42 9.12 22.13
N GLU A 272 9.05 10.27 21.96
CA GLU A 272 8.75 11.12 20.81
C GLU A 272 9.19 10.43 19.52
N LEU A 273 8.28 10.30 18.56
CA LEU A 273 8.54 9.63 17.30
C LEU A 273 9.30 10.55 16.34
N THR A 274 10.35 10.02 15.71
CA THR A 274 11.08 10.73 14.66
C THR A 274 10.31 10.65 13.35
N LEU A 275 9.70 11.76 12.94
CA LEU A 275 9.01 11.87 11.66
C LEU A 275 10.01 11.76 10.49
N SER A 276 9.76 10.84 9.55
CA SER A 276 10.54 10.75 8.31
C SER A 276 10.01 11.70 7.24
N TYR A 277 8.68 11.76 7.10
CA TYR A 277 8.01 12.58 6.10
C TYR A 277 6.59 12.93 6.55
N SER A 278 6.03 14.03 6.02
CA SER A 278 4.63 14.37 6.24
C SER A 278 4.01 15.00 5.00
N GLU A 279 2.70 14.78 4.86
CA GLU A 279 1.86 15.52 3.92
C GLU A 279 0.69 16.12 4.71
N LEU A 280 0.68 17.44 4.78
CA LEU A 280 -0.38 18.20 5.44
C LEU A 280 -1.31 18.73 4.35
N ARG A 281 -2.40 18.00 4.09
CA ARG A 281 -3.40 18.32 3.05
C ARG A 281 -4.63 18.94 3.71
N ASP A 282 -5.45 19.65 2.94
CA ASP A 282 -6.67 20.32 3.44
C ASP A 282 -7.61 19.39 4.22
N ARG A 283 -7.69 18.11 3.81
CA ARG A 283 -8.62 17.12 4.37
C ARG A 283 -7.95 16.08 5.26
N SER A 284 -6.63 16.05 5.33
CA SER A 284 -5.92 14.94 5.96
C SER A 284 -4.50 15.32 6.36
N THR A 285 -4.08 14.81 7.52
CA THR A 285 -2.70 14.78 7.95
C THR A 285 -2.13 13.39 7.76
N LEU A 286 -1.08 13.28 6.94
CA LEU A 286 -0.36 12.03 6.71
C LEU A 286 1.03 12.16 7.30
N LEU A 287 1.39 11.24 8.21
CA LEU A 287 2.67 11.21 8.89
C LEU A 287 3.33 9.87 8.62
N TYR A 288 4.61 9.88 8.25
CA TYR A 288 5.34 8.68 7.87
C TYR A 288 6.59 8.50 8.73
N PHE A 289 6.80 7.27 9.18
CA PHE A 289 7.90 6.87 10.05
C PHE A 289 8.61 5.66 9.43
N ASP A 290 9.87 5.80 9.05
CA ASP A 290 10.63 4.70 8.43
C ASP A 290 10.85 3.54 9.41
N GLU A 291 11.05 3.85 10.69
CA GLU A 291 11.24 2.87 11.74
C GLU A 291 10.35 3.15 12.96
N PHE A 292 9.68 2.12 13.46
CA PHE A 292 8.89 2.17 14.67
C PHE A 292 9.27 1.02 15.61
N GLU A 293 10.18 1.30 16.55
CA GLU A 293 10.53 0.38 17.65
C GLU A 293 9.33 -0.05 18.52
N PRO A 294 9.38 -1.27 19.11
CA PRO A 294 8.39 -1.73 20.07
C PRO A 294 8.17 -0.77 21.25
N GLY A 295 6.94 -0.72 21.73
CA GLY A 295 6.53 0.12 22.86
C GLY A 295 5.64 1.27 22.43
N SER A 296 5.52 2.26 23.31
CA SER A 296 4.67 3.44 23.11
C SER A 296 5.49 4.60 22.54
N GLY A 297 4.99 5.17 21.45
CA GLY A 297 5.47 6.42 20.89
C GLY A 297 4.34 7.44 20.74
N ALA A 298 4.70 8.71 20.66
CA ALA A 298 3.76 9.79 20.38
C ALA A 298 4.32 10.76 19.34
N TYR A 299 3.43 11.33 18.55
CA TYR A 299 3.73 12.45 17.66
C TYR A 299 2.59 13.46 17.72
N SER A 300 2.91 14.75 17.73
CA SER A 300 1.90 15.81 17.82
C SER A 300 1.94 16.71 16.60
N VAL A 301 0.77 17.16 16.19
CA VAL A 301 0.58 18.19 15.17
C VAL A 301 -0.26 19.32 15.73
N LEU A 302 0.00 20.53 15.27
CA LEU A 302 -0.84 21.68 15.56
C LEU A 302 -1.91 21.81 14.48
N ALA A 303 -3.11 22.19 14.91
CA ALA A 303 -4.25 22.50 14.08
C ALA A 303 -4.89 23.81 14.53
N ARG A 304 -5.68 24.41 13.66
CA ARG A 304 -6.46 25.61 13.94
C ARG A 304 -7.93 25.38 13.60
N ALA A 305 -8.82 25.91 14.44
CA ALA A 305 -10.23 25.97 14.13
C ALA A 305 -10.54 27.09 13.13
N THR A 306 -11.04 26.74 11.95
CA THR A 306 -11.23 27.68 10.83
C THR A 306 -12.68 27.83 10.38
N ALA A 307 -13.54 26.85 10.63
CA ALA A 307 -14.97 26.94 10.33
C ALA A 307 -15.85 26.48 11.50
N ALA A 308 -16.94 27.22 11.75
CA ALA A 308 -17.92 26.88 12.77
C ALA A 308 -18.87 25.78 12.25
N GLY A 309 -19.28 24.87 13.14
CA GLY A 309 -20.17 23.77 12.81
C GLY A 309 -19.95 22.53 13.69
N THR A 310 -20.70 21.48 13.37
CA THR A 310 -20.55 20.15 13.96
C THR A 310 -20.06 19.20 12.89
N PHE A 311 -18.85 18.68 13.06
CA PHE A 311 -18.17 17.87 12.05
C PHE A 311 -17.87 16.48 12.60
N ARG A 312 -18.02 15.47 11.76
CA ARG A 312 -17.47 14.14 12.07
C ARG A 312 -15.96 14.20 11.93
N TRP A 313 -15.27 13.55 12.86
CA TRP A 313 -13.83 13.36 12.83
C TRP A 313 -13.57 11.85 12.71
N PRO A 314 -13.31 11.35 11.50
CA PRO A 314 -13.08 9.93 11.24
C PRO A 314 -11.99 9.34 12.15
N ALA A 315 -11.94 8.01 12.24
CA ALA A 315 -10.87 7.32 12.95
C ALA A 315 -9.49 7.68 12.37
N THR A 316 -8.51 7.94 13.23
CA THR A 316 -7.10 7.94 12.82
C THR A 316 -6.68 6.51 12.53
N GLN A 317 -6.02 6.29 11.39
CA GLN A 317 -5.46 5.02 11.00
C GLN A 317 -3.95 5.00 11.16
N VAL A 318 -3.40 3.87 11.58
CA VAL A 318 -1.96 3.58 11.51
C VAL A 318 -1.74 2.23 10.85
N VAL A 319 -0.87 2.16 9.83
CA VAL A 319 -0.58 0.95 9.05
C VAL A 319 0.88 0.94 8.59
N PRO A 320 1.59 -0.19 8.62
CA PRO A 320 2.79 -0.37 7.81
C PRO A 320 2.42 -0.41 6.33
N MET A 321 3.10 0.37 5.51
CA MET A 321 2.85 0.45 4.06
C MET A 321 3.09 -0.88 3.33
N TYR A 322 3.93 -1.75 3.91
CA TYR A 322 4.35 -3.01 3.29
C TYR A 322 4.02 -4.26 4.11
N ASP A 323 3.22 -4.14 5.17
CA ASP A 323 2.76 -5.28 5.97
C ASP A 323 1.34 -5.05 6.52
N SER A 324 0.36 -5.30 5.67
CA SER A 324 -1.08 -5.09 5.90
C SER A 324 -1.71 -5.98 6.97
N ARG A 325 -0.97 -6.99 7.45
CA ARG A 325 -1.41 -7.83 8.57
C ARG A 325 -1.51 -7.00 9.85
N PHE A 326 -0.81 -5.88 9.90
CA PHE A 326 -0.82 -4.95 11.02
C PHE A 326 -1.57 -3.67 10.68
N SER A 327 -2.43 -3.23 11.59
CA SER A 327 -3.09 -1.94 11.51
C SER A 327 -3.60 -1.51 12.89
N GLY A 328 -3.97 -0.24 13.01
CA GLY A 328 -4.67 0.31 14.15
C GLY A 328 -5.66 1.37 13.70
N LEU A 329 -6.85 1.40 14.31
CA LEU A 329 -7.82 2.48 14.17
C LEU A 329 -8.16 3.04 15.55
N SER A 330 -8.19 4.37 15.67
CA SER A 330 -8.82 5.01 16.83
C SER A 330 -10.34 4.91 16.71
N PRO A 331 -11.10 5.17 17.78
CA PRO A 331 -12.50 5.52 17.63
C PRO A 331 -12.67 6.77 16.75
N SER A 332 -13.76 6.85 15.99
CA SER A 332 -14.22 8.13 15.44
C SER A 332 -14.73 9.05 16.55
N SER A 333 -14.81 10.35 16.26
CA SER A 333 -15.37 11.33 17.20
C SER A 333 -16.12 12.43 16.45
N ILE A 334 -16.66 13.40 17.20
CA ILE A 334 -17.25 14.63 16.67
C ILE A 334 -16.37 15.80 17.09
N CYS A 335 -16.25 16.81 16.24
CA CYS A 335 -15.61 18.08 16.51
C CYS A 335 -16.65 19.20 16.36
N VAL A 336 -16.89 19.95 17.43
CA VAL A 336 -17.81 21.09 17.46
C VAL A 336 -17.03 22.38 17.62
N ILE A 337 -17.29 23.33 16.72
CA ILE A 337 -16.66 24.65 16.70
C ILE A 337 -17.78 25.70 16.70
N SER A 338 -17.78 26.55 17.71
CA SER A 338 -18.68 27.71 17.85
C SER A 338 -18.19 28.88 17.00
N GLY A 339 -19.14 29.55 16.34
CA GLY A 339 -18.91 30.84 15.68
C GLY A 339 -19.04 32.05 16.61
N GLU A 340 -19.63 31.84 17.80
CA GLU A 340 -19.80 32.84 18.87
C GLU A 340 -18.73 32.71 19.96
#